data_AF-A0A1I6EQQ4-F1
#
_entry.id   AF-A0A1I6EQQ4-F1
#
_cell.length_a   1.000
_cell.length_b   1.000
_cell.length_c   1.000
_cell.angle_alpha   90.00
_cell.angle_beta   90.00
_cell.angle_gamma   90.00
#
_symmetry.space_group_name_H-M   'P 1'
#
loop_
_entity.id
_entity.type
_entity.pdbx_description
1 polymer ?
#
loop_
_entity_poly.entity_id
_entity_poly.type
_entity_poly.pdbx_seq_one_letter_code
_entity_poly.pdbx_strand_id
1 'polypeptide(L)'
;MKRWLLAGIAVVAVLGLAFGGVMVLLTPDHRTTFLVDASESADFGEVADAVGAAASNMSADDSLALRRFGGTCDSPDTAELVTPATGQAARVGDAARAITPSGKATLLSGILAAIDDFARTYPFRGSATNRVVVVARGGADACGKSADDVRTIINEHTARAGVKIDFRFVGHRLTTEQVKVLTEIAAATDAQEPRLTKTSGELVTTMKEISVPADLVAQEVKPLKACETVTLEVLQPLHPVKDDQQRPALLTEFDCQQDRYVLAQAKIAPSIPGVSFPVLFEFRDQAWHFVDADYEMSCGDVPLEVWKQWGAGCVPDPIVCREGQARVADVSGRVGCTAAIEVADRYQAAVNAGQTDGESMIWISGEWACSRQVLGPPLQCTRTDNGAQVEIGAR
;
A
#
# COMPACT_ATOMS: atom_id res chain seq x y z
N MET A 1 10.65 41.66 -60.11
CA MET A 1 11.57 40.96 -59.18
C MET A 1 11.18 41.10 -57.70
N LYS A 2 10.86 42.30 -57.17
CA LYS A 2 10.56 42.51 -55.73
C LYS A 2 9.38 41.70 -55.15
N ARG A 3 8.31 41.46 -55.94
CA ARG A 3 7.12 40.70 -55.49
C ARG A 3 7.37 39.19 -55.32
N TRP A 4 8.28 38.60 -56.10
CA TRP A 4 8.61 37.18 -56.02
C TRP A 4 9.49 36.84 -54.80
N LEU A 5 10.40 37.76 -54.41
CA LEU A 5 11.19 37.64 -53.18
C LEU A 5 10.32 37.67 -51.92
N LEU A 6 9.34 38.58 -51.86
CA LEU A 6 8.41 38.67 -50.74
C LEU A 6 7.51 37.42 -50.63
N ALA A 7 7.05 36.88 -51.77
CA ALA A 7 6.30 35.62 -51.78
C ALA A 7 7.16 34.44 -51.31
N GLY A 8 8.41 34.35 -51.75
CA GLY A 8 9.34 33.30 -51.30
C GLY A 8 9.60 33.36 -49.79
N ILE A 9 9.84 34.56 -49.23
CA ILE A 9 10.03 34.75 -47.79
C ILE A 9 8.77 34.35 -47.00
N ALA A 10 7.59 34.75 -47.48
CA ALA A 10 6.33 34.41 -46.83
C ALA A 10 6.08 32.89 -46.80
N VAL A 11 6.35 32.18 -47.91
CA VAL A 11 6.22 30.72 -47.96
C VAL A 11 7.18 30.03 -47.00
N VAL A 12 8.45 30.46 -46.95
CA VAL A 12 9.44 29.90 -46.01
C VAL A 12 9.03 30.17 -44.57
N ALA A 13 8.51 31.37 -44.26
CA ALA A 13 8.04 31.71 -42.92
C ALA A 13 6.83 30.87 -42.49
N VAL A 14 5.85 30.69 -43.38
CA VAL A 14 4.66 29.86 -43.11
C VAL A 14 5.03 28.39 -42.96
N LEU A 15 5.89 27.85 -43.83
CA LEU A 15 6.39 26.48 -43.71
C LEU A 15 7.20 26.29 -42.43
N GLY A 16 8.03 27.26 -42.06
CA GLY A 16 8.79 27.24 -40.80
C GLY A 16 7.89 27.24 -39.57
N LEU A 17 6.83 28.06 -39.57
CA LEU A 17 5.85 28.11 -38.47
C LEU A 17 4.98 26.86 -38.42
N ALA A 18 4.52 26.35 -39.56
CA ALA A 18 3.72 25.12 -39.62
C ALA A 18 4.56 23.92 -39.16
N PHE A 19 5.79 23.80 -39.66
CA PHE A 19 6.73 22.77 -39.23
C PHE A 19 7.05 22.90 -37.75
N GLY A 20 7.42 24.10 -37.27
CA GLY A 20 7.70 24.36 -35.86
C GLY A 20 6.50 24.06 -34.94
N GLY A 21 5.29 24.46 -35.34
CA GLY A 21 4.06 24.20 -34.58
C GLY A 21 3.70 22.72 -34.52
N VAL A 22 3.81 22.01 -35.65
CA VAL A 22 3.61 20.55 -35.70
C VAL A 22 4.64 19.84 -34.83
N MET A 23 5.89 20.30 -34.83
CA MET A 23 6.93 19.72 -33.99
C MET A 23 6.62 19.87 -32.49
N VAL A 24 6.22 21.06 -32.04
CA VAL A 24 5.81 21.29 -30.65
C VAL A 24 4.63 20.39 -30.25
N LEU A 25 3.63 20.23 -31.13
CA LEU A 25 2.45 19.39 -30.86
C LEU A 25 2.75 17.89 -30.81
N LEU A 26 3.85 17.44 -31.42
CA LEU A 26 4.22 16.02 -31.47
C LEU A 26 5.28 15.63 -30.45
N THR A 27 5.76 16.58 -29.63
CA THR A 27 6.74 16.27 -28.59
C THR A 27 6.02 15.64 -27.40
N PRO A 28 6.34 14.40 -27.01
CA PRO A 28 5.77 13.80 -25.81
C PRO A 28 6.25 14.55 -24.57
N ASP A 29 5.43 14.60 -23.52
CA ASP A 29 5.86 15.21 -22.26
C ASP A 29 6.90 14.35 -21.55
N HIS A 30 6.73 13.03 -21.62
CA HIS A 30 7.61 12.08 -20.97
C HIS A 30 8.16 11.06 -21.97
N ARG A 31 9.45 10.74 -21.82
CA ARG A 31 10.08 9.61 -22.50
C ARG A 31 10.65 8.64 -21.50
N THR A 32 10.28 7.37 -21.61
CA THR A 32 10.79 6.27 -20.79
C THR A 32 11.42 5.21 -21.69
N THR A 33 12.69 4.91 -21.45
CA THR A 33 13.37 3.76 -22.06
C THR A 33 13.54 2.66 -21.02
N PHE A 34 12.99 1.48 -21.30
CA PHE A 34 13.28 0.28 -20.53
C PHE A 34 14.61 -0.30 -21.02
N LEU A 35 15.59 -0.39 -20.12
CA LEU A 35 16.90 -0.97 -20.38
C LEU A 35 17.00 -2.29 -19.61
N VAL A 36 16.99 -3.40 -20.34
CA VAL A 36 16.81 -4.73 -19.76
C VAL A 36 18.06 -5.60 -19.90
N ASP A 37 18.46 -6.23 -18.81
CA ASP A 37 19.54 -7.21 -18.76
C ASP A 37 19.12 -8.54 -19.40
N ALA A 38 19.58 -8.76 -20.63
CA ALA A 38 19.39 -9.96 -21.42
C ALA A 38 20.63 -10.87 -21.39
N SER A 39 21.47 -10.80 -20.35
CA SER A 39 22.50 -11.80 -20.11
C SER A 39 21.90 -13.19 -19.82
N GLU A 40 22.71 -14.23 -19.95
CA GLU A 40 22.27 -15.62 -19.85
C GLU A 40 21.49 -15.90 -18.56
N SER A 41 20.26 -16.39 -18.70
CA SER A 41 19.40 -16.64 -17.56
C SER A 41 18.17 -17.50 -17.89
N ALA A 42 17.83 -18.43 -17.01
CA ALA A 42 16.68 -19.31 -17.18
C ALA A 42 15.32 -18.61 -16.94
N ASP A 43 15.29 -17.62 -16.04
CA ASP A 43 14.02 -17.04 -15.55
C ASP A 43 13.63 -15.73 -16.24
N PHE A 44 14.15 -15.44 -17.45
CA PHE A 44 14.01 -14.11 -18.05
C PHE A 44 12.56 -13.71 -18.33
N GLY A 45 11.65 -14.69 -18.47
CA GLY A 45 10.22 -14.45 -18.60
C GLY A 45 9.66 -13.52 -17.52
N GLU A 46 10.14 -13.63 -16.27
CA GLU A 46 9.69 -12.75 -15.18
C GLU A 46 10.01 -11.26 -15.43
N VAL A 47 11.15 -10.98 -16.06
CA VAL A 47 11.57 -9.62 -16.42
C VAL A 47 10.74 -9.10 -17.58
N ALA A 48 10.52 -9.94 -18.60
CA ALA A 48 9.69 -9.59 -19.74
C ALA A 48 8.25 -9.24 -19.31
N ASP A 49 7.68 -10.03 -18.39
CA ASP A 49 6.34 -9.78 -17.85
C ASP A 49 6.28 -8.50 -17.04
N ALA A 50 7.27 -8.23 -16.18
CA ALA A 50 7.34 -7.00 -15.40
C ALA A 50 7.50 -5.75 -16.27
N VAL A 51 8.34 -5.82 -17.31
CA VAL A 51 8.51 -4.73 -18.29
C VAL A 51 7.20 -4.50 -19.06
N GLY A 52 6.54 -5.55 -19.52
CA GLY A 52 5.24 -5.44 -20.20
C GLY A 52 4.15 -4.85 -19.30
N ALA A 53 4.12 -5.25 -18.02
CA ALA A 53 3.18 -4.73 -17.03
C ALA A 53 3.44 -3.26 -16.70
N ALA A 54 4.70 -2.86 -16.61
CA ALA A 54 5.09 -1.47 -16.39
C ALA A 54 4.75 -0.59 -17.60
N ALA A 55 5.08 -1.04 -18.81
CA ALA A 55 4.74 -0.33 -20.04
C ALA A 55 3.23 -0.13 -20.21
N SER A 56 2.42 -1.15 -19.85
CA SER A 56 0.97 -1.07 -19.88
C SER A 56 0.37 -0.14 -18.81
N ASN A 57 1.15 0.24 -17.80
CA ASN A 57 0.76 1.17 -16.74
C ASN A 57 1.11 2.64 -17.07
N MET A 58 1.76 2.89 -18.21
CA MET A 58 2.14 4.24 -18.65
C MET A 58 1.01 4.93 -19.42
N SER A 59 1.06 6.25 -19.51
CA SER A 59 0.11 7.00 -20.34
C SER A 59 0.29 6.65 -21.81
N ALA A 60 -0.79 6.66 -22.59
CA ALA A 60 -0.72 6.47 -24.04
C ALA A 60 0.09 7.58 -24.74
N ASP A 61 0.18 8.75 -24.11
CA ASP A 61 0.91 9.93 -24.58
C ASP A 61 2.41 9.89 -24.22
N ASP A 62 2.84 8.94 -23.38
CA ASP A 62 4.24 8.75 -23.04
C ASP A 62 4.97 8.06 -24.20
N SER A 63 6.18 8.53 -24.51
CA SER A 63 7.04 7.87 -25.49
C SER A 63 7.81 6.74 -24.83
N LEU A 64 7.51 5.51 -25.24
CA LEU A 64 8.13 4.30 -24.68
C LEU A 64 9.12 3.69 -25.67
N ALA A 65 10.24 3.22 -25.14
CA ALA A 65 11.26 2.50 -25.88
C ALA A 65 11.75 1.28 -25.09
N LEU A 66 12.32 0.31 -25.79
CA LEU A 66 12.92 -0.88 -25.20
C LEU A 66 14.30 -1.12 -25.80
N ARG A 67 15.28 -1.28 -24.93
CA ARG A 67 16.64 -1.70 -25.26
C ARG A 67 17.03 -2.87 -24.38
N ARG A 68 17.77 -3.82 -24.96
CA ARG A 68 18.47 -4.86 -24.21
C ARG A 68 19.96 -4.58 -24.14
N PHE A 69 20.59 -5.08 -23.08
CA PHE A 69 22.04 -5.25 -22.97
C PHE A 69 22.38 -6.69 -22.57
N GLY A 70 23.60 -7.13 -22.84
CA GLY A 70 24.05 -8.50 -22.61
C GLY A 70 24.59 -9.15 -23.89
N GLY A 71 25.69 -9.90 -23.74
CA GLY A 71 26.40 -10.51 -24.85
C GLY A 71 27.87 -10.79 -24.53
N THR A 72 28.74 -10.69 -25.53
CA THR A 72 30.19 -10.78 -25.31
C THR A 72 30.80 -9.38 -25.24
N CYS A 73 31.87 -9.19 -24.45
CA CYS A 73 32.52 -7.90 -24.25
C CYS A 73 33.20 -7.32 -25.51
N ASP A 74 33.46 -8.17 -26.51
CA ASP A 74 34.21 -7.81 -27.73
C ASP A 74 33.29 -7.64 -28.96
N SER A 75 31.97 -7.59 -28.77
CA SER A 75 30.96 -7.52 -29.82
C SER A 75 29.85 -6.53 -29.47
N PRO A 76 29.00 -6.10 -30.43
CA PRO A 76 27.78 -5.37 -30.10
C PRO A 76 26.93 -6.16 -29.09
N ASP A 77 26.84 -5.64 -27.87
CA ASP A 77 26.25 -6.25 -26.69
C ASP A 77 24.98 -5.51 -26.24
N THR A 78 24.48 -4.59 -27.07
CA THR A 78 23.21 -3.89 -26.88
C THR A 78 22.39 -3.86 -28.16
N ALA A 79 21.07 -3.78 -28.03
CA ALA A 79 20.18 -3.63 -29.17
C ALA A 79 18.91 -2.85 -28.81
N GLU A 80 18.56 -1.88 -29.64
CA GLU A 80 17.23 -1.24 -29.61
C GLU A 80 16.22 -2.22 -30.19
N LEU A 81 15.20 -2.57 -29.42
CA LEU A 81 14.16 -3.53 -29.81
C LEU A 81 12.85 -2.81 -30.14
N VAL A 82 12.60 -1.68 -29.48
CA VAL A 82 11.46 -0.80 -29.76
C VAL A 82 11.95 0.63 -29.79
N THR A 83 11.80 1.26 -30.96
CA THR A 83 12.12 2.68 -31.17
C THR A 83 11.15 3.58 -30.39
N PRO A 84 11.62 4.68 -29.78
CA PRO A 84 10.78 5.59 -29.01
C PRO A 84 9.59 6.13 -29.82
N ALA A 85 8.37 5.88 -29.34
CA ALA A 85 7.14 6.50 -29.84
C ALA A 85 6.01 6.38 -28.81
N THR A 86 4.95 7.16 -28.98
CA THR A 86 3.71 7.04 -28.20
C THR A 86 2.92 5.79 -28.61
N GLY A 87 2.04 5.29 -27.72
CA GLY A 87 1.24 4.09 -27.99
C GLY A 87 2.02 2.77 -28.14
N GLN A 88 3.27 2.72 -27.67
CA GLN A 88 4.15 1.55 -27.85
C GLN A 88 4.02 0.47 -26.76
N ALA A 89 3.13 0.63 -25.77
CA ALA A 89 3.07 -0.25 -24.59
C ALA A 89 2.98 -1.74 -24.94
N ALA A 90 2.06 -2.13 -25.84
CA ALA A 90 1.91 -3.51 -26.28
C ALA A 90 3.17 -4.04 -26.99
N ARG A 91 3.76 -3.23 -27.88
CA ARG A 91 4.99 -3.58 -28.60
C ARG A 91 6.18 -3.76 -27.69
N VAL A 92 6.31 -2.94 -26.64
CA VAL A 92 7.35 -3.11 -25.61
C VAL A 92 7.17 -4.45 -24.91
N GLY A 93 5.95 -4.81 -24.48
CA GLY A 93 5.69 -6.11 -23.86
C GLY A 93 6.01 -7.30 -24.77
N ASP A 94 5.59 -7.24 -26.04
CA ASP A 94 5.82 -8.32 -27.01
C ASP A 94 7.31 -8.45 -27.36
N ALA A 95 8.01 -7.34 -27.58
CA ALA A 95 9.44 -7.33 -27.85
C ALA A 95 10.25 -7.82 -26.66
N ALA A 96 9.84 -7.48 -25.42
CA ALA A 96 10.49 -7.98 -24.22
C ALA A 96 10.37 -9.51 -24.10
N ARG A 97 9.19 -10.08 -24.37
CA ARG A 97 8.99 -11.55 -24.37
C ARG A 97 9.74 -12.26 -25.49
N ALA A 98 10.06 -11.57 -26.59
CA ALA A 98 10.83 -12.13 -27.70
C ALA A 98 12.35 -12.14 -27.47
N ILE A 99 12.85 -11.54 -26.38
CA ILE A 99 14.28 -11.55 -26.06
C ILE A 99 14.72 -12.96 -25.72
N THR A 100 15.78 -13.42 -26.39
CA THR A 100 16.51 -14.63 -26.01
C THR A 100 17.76 -14.22 -25.21
N PRO A 101 17.80 -14.50 -23.90
CA PRO A 101 18.93 -14.08 -23.06
C PRO A 101 20.19 -14.88 -23.39
N SER A 102 21.34 -14.22 -23.44
CA SER A 102 22.62 -14.87 -23.72
C SER A 102 23.82 -14.02 -23.30
N GLY A 103 24.95 -14.69 -23.05
CA GLY A 103 26.21 -14.03 -22.75
C GLY A 103 26.26 -13.41 -21.35
N LYS A 104 27.18 -12.46 -21.17
CA LYS A 104 27.47 -11.81 -19.89
C LYS A 104 26.71 -10.48 -19.75
N ALA A 105 26.49 -10.04 -18.52
CA ALA A 105 25.91 -8.72 -18.24
C ALA A 105 26.89 -7.61 -18.64
N THR A 106 26.43 -6.69 -19.48
CA THR A 106 27.24 -5.56 -19.99
C THR A 106 26.57 -4.21 -19.68
N LEU A 107 26.23 -4.03 -18.40
CA LEU A 107 25.39 -2.94 -17.93
C LEU A 107 25.90 -1.55 -18.34
N LEU A 108 27.21 -1.32 -18.30
CA LEU A 108 27.78 -0.04 -18.71
C LEU A 108 27.51 0.24 -20.20
N SER A 109 27.81 -0.71 -21.08
CA SER A 109 27.50 -0.59 -22.51
C SER A 109 26.01 -0.29 -22.72
N GLY A 110 25.14 -0.96 -21.96
CA GLY A 110 23.71 -0.72 -21.93
C GLY A 110 23.33 0.72 -21.59
N ILE A 111 23.88 1.25 -20.49
CA ILE A 111 23.63 2.63 -20.02
C ILE A 111 24.10 3.63 -21.07
N LEU A 112 25.32 3.47 -21.60
CA LEU A 112 25.88 4.39 -22.61
C LEU A 112 25.04 4.39 -23.89
N ALA A 113 24.65 3.21 -24.37
CA ALA A 113 23.78 3.09 -25.53
C ALA A 113 22.40 3.73 -25.28
N ALA A 114 21.86 3.60 -24.07
CA ALA A 114 20.60 4.25 -23.70
C ALA A 114 20.73 5.78 -23.66
N ILE A 115 21.84 6.34 -23.17
CA ILE A 115 22.12 7.78 -23.22
C ILE A 115 22.22 8.27 -24.66
N ASP A 116 22.94 7.53 -25.52
CA ASP A 116 23.11 7.87 -26.93
C ASP A 116 21.77 7.87 -27.69
N ASP A 117 20.77 7.09 -27.24
CA ASP A 117 19.42 7.12 -27.79
C ASP A 117 18.71 8.47 -27.54
N PHE A 118 19.13 9.26 -26.56
CA PHE A 118 18.65 10.63 -26.36
C PHE A 118 19.44 11.65 -27.17
N ALA A 119 20.65 11.32 -27.63
CA ALA A 119 21.48 12.20 -28.45
C ALA A 119 21.00 12.30 -29.92
N ARG A 120 20.17 11.36 -30.41
CA ARG A 120 19.64 11.38 -31.79
C ARG A 120 18.70 12.57 -32.04
N THR A 121 18.69 13.08 -33.27
CA THR A 121 17.88 14.24 -33.66
C THR A 121 16.38 13.92 -33.68
N TYR A 122 15.62 14.82 -33.04
CA TYR A 122 14.17 15.03 -32.91
C TYR A 122 13.14 14.28 -33.81
N PRO A 123 11.89 14.02 -33.35
CA PRO A 123 11.32 14.22 -32.00
C PRO A 123 11.35 12.95 -31.16
N PHE A 124 12.41 12.79 -30.35
CA PHE A 124 12.51 11.63 -29.46
C PHE A 124 12.85 12.05 -28.03
N ARG A 125 12.60 13.29 -27.60
CA ARG A 125 12.89 13.74 -26.23
C ARG A 125 11.59 14.12 -25.55
N GLY A 126 11.46 13.75 -24.28
CA GLY A 126 10.38 14.26 -23.44
C GLY A 126 10.60 15.74 -23.17
N SER A 127 9.53 16.54 -23.28
CA SER A 127 9.56 17.99 -22.99
C SER A 127 9.74 18.26 -21.48
N ALA A 128 9.22 17.37 -20.63
CA ALA A 128 9.24 17.48 -19.18
C ALA A 128 10.21 16.49 -18.53
N THR A 129 10.15 15.20 -18.88
CA THR A 129 11.01 14.18 -18.27
C THR A 129 11.58 13.18 -19.29
N ASN A 130 12.84 12.79 -19.07
CA ASN A 130 13.53 11.76 -19.84
C ASN A 130 14.08 10.74 -18.84
N ARG A 131 13.67 9.48 -18.96
CA ARG A 131 13.94 8.42 -17.99
C ARG A 131 14.53 7.19 -18.65
N VAL A 132 15.43 6.54 -17.91
CA VAL A 132 15.88 5.17 -18.21
C VAL A 132 15.59 4.31 -16.98
N VAL A 133 14.71 3.31 -17.15
CA VAL A 133 14.43 2.30 -16.13
C VAL A 133 15.29 1.09 -16.44
N VAL A 134 16.27 0.83 -15.58
CA VAL A 134 17.26 -0.23 -15.72
C VAL A 134 16.84 -1.44 -14.89
N VAL A 135 16.73 -2.61 -15.52
CA VAL A 135 16.45 -3.88 -14.84
C VAL A 135 17.67 -4.78 -14.95
N ALA A 136 18.36 -5.01 -13.83
CA ALA A 136 19.58 -5.79 -13.73
C ALA A 136 19.36 -7.15 -13.05
N ARG A 137 19.97 -8.21 -13.58
CA ARG A 137 19.78 -9.61 -13.16
C ARG A 137 21.09 -10.40 -13.01
N GLY A 138 21.98 -10.28 -13.98
CA GLY A 138 23.30 -10.91 -14.00
C GLY A 138 24.34 -10.18 -13.14
N GLY A 139 23.95 -9.07 -12.52
CA GLY A 139 24.80 -8.25 -11.66
C GLY A 139 25.61 -7.20 -12.40
N ALA A 140 26.76 -6.85 -11.82
CA ALA A 140 27.72 -5.88 -12.31
C ALA A 140 28.10 -6.07 -13.78
N ASP A 141 28.57 -4.99 -14.42
CA ASP A 141 29.23 -5.07 -15.72
C ASP A 141 30.40 -6.07 -15.69
N ALA A 142 30.23 -7.19 -16.39
CA ALA A 142 31.22 -8.27 -16.45
C ALA A 142 32.41 -7.94 -17.36
N CYS A 143 32.38 -6.79 -18.05
CA CYS A 143 33.42 -6.34 -18.96
C CYS A 143 34.48 -5.44 -18.29
N GLY A 144 34.43 -5.31 -16.96
CA GLY A 144 35.61 -4.96 -16.15
C GLY A 144 36.04 -3.50 -16.13
N LYS A 145 35.12 -2.54 -16.33
CA LYS A 145 35.41 -1.12 -16.15
C LYS A 145 35.35 -0.72 -14.67
N SER A 146 36.18 0.25 -14.27
CA SER A 146 36.13 0.82 -12.91
C SER A 146 34.96 1.80 -12.74
N ALA A 147 34.48 1.99 -11.50
CA ALA A 147 33.39 2.93 -11.20
C ALA A 147 33.74 4.40 -11.55
N ASP A 148 35.01 4.79 -11.45
CA ASP A 148 35.47 6.14 -11.80
C ASP A 148 35.47 6.36 -13.32
N ASP A 149 35.86 5.34 -14.10
CA ASP A 149 35.76 5.37 -15.57
C ASP A 149 34.28 5.46 -15.99
N VAL A 150 33.41 4.68 -15.33
CA VAL A 150 31.96 4.68 -15.56
C VAL A 150 31.40 6.10 -15.37
N ARG A 151 31.72 6.76 -14.25
CA ARG A 151 31.23 8.12 -13.96
C ARG A 151 31.67 9.14 -15.01
N THR A 152 32.95 9.10 -15.39
CA THR A 152 33.50 10.03 -16.39
C THR A 152 32.80 9.86 -17.73
N ILE A 153 32.67 8.61 -18.20
CA ILE A 153 32.05 8.32 -19.50
C ILE A 153 30.56 8.69 -19.49
N ILE A 154 29.83 8.40 -18.42
CA ILE A 154 28.41 8.77 -18.30
C ILE A 154 28.23 10.29 -18.36
N ASN A 155 29.07 11.06 -17.67
CA ASN A 155 29.01 12.52 -17.70
C ASN A 155 29.28 13.08 -19.10
N GLU A 156 30.26 12.54 -19.81
CA GLU A 156 30.56 12.93 -21.20
C GLU A 156 29.42 12.60 -22.17
N HIS A 157 28.79 11.43 -22.03
CA HIS A 157 27.66 11.03 -22.88
C HIS A 157 26.40 11.84 -22.56
N THR A 158 26.11 12.10 -21.28
CA THR A 158 24.94 12.90 -20.86
C THR A 158 25.07 14.35 -21.30
N ALA A 159 26.27 14.93 -21.18
CA ALA A 159 26.56 16.28 -21.69
C ALA A 159 26.37 16.36 -23.20
N ARG A 160 26.78 15.32 -23.96
CA ARG A 160 26.55 15.23 -25.40
C ARG A 160 25.07 15.07 -25.77
N ALA A 161 24.31 14.31 -24.99
CA ALA A 161 22.87 14.17 -25.19
C ALA A 161 22.13 15.50 -24.98
N GLY A 162 22.64 16.37 -24.10
CA GLY A 162 22.05 17.69 -23.85
C GLY A 162 20.67 17.64 -23.19
N VAL A 163 20.37 16.54 -22.48
CA VAL A 163 19.16 16.36 -21.68
C VAL A 163 19.51 15.78 -20.32
N LYS A 164 18.74 16.14 -19.30
CA LYS A 164 18.81 15.48 -18.00
C LYS A 164 18.07 14.14 -18.08
N ILE A 165 18.75 13.05 -17.73
CA ILE A 165 18.19 11.71 -17.72
C ILE A 165 18.01 11.25 -16.27
N ASP A 166 16.79 10.88 -15.92
CA ASP A 166 16.41 10.26 -14.65
C ASP A 166 16.67 8.75 -14.75
N PHE A 167 17.76 8.28 -14.15
CA PHE A 167 18.06 6.84 -14.07
C PHE A 167 17.38 6.23 -12.86
N ARG A 168 16.74 5.07 -13.07
CA ARG A 168 16.10 4.32 -12.01
C ARG A 168 16.45 2.84 -12.12
N PHE A 169 17.02 2.28 -11.06
CA PHE A 169 17.57 0.92 -11.08
C PHE A 169 16.71 -0.05 -10.29
N VAL A 170 16.47 -1.22 -10.88
CA VAL A 170 15.83 -2.36 -10.24
C VAL A 170 16.77 -3.56 -10.33
N GLY A 171 17.20 -4.05 -9.18
CA GLY A 171 17.96 -5.30 -9.06
C GLY A 171 17.04 -6.47 -8.78
N HIS A 172 17.03 -7.49 -9.63
CA HIS A 172 16.20 -8.67 -9.43
C HIS A 172 17.05 -9.91 -9.13
N ARG A 173 16.84 -10.52 -7.96
CA ARG A 173 17.56 -11.72 -7.48
C ARG A 173 19.10 -11.59 -7.48
N LEU A 174 19.59 -10.38 -7.22
CA LEU A 174 21.02 -10.11 -7.17
C LEU A 174 21.66 -10.65 -5.89
N THR A 175 22.91 -11.11 -5.98
CA THR A 175 23.75 -11.39 -4.81
C THR A 175 24.21 -10.08 -4.15
N THR A 176 24.69 -10.16 -2.91
CA THR A 176 25.18 -8.98 -2.17
C THR A 176 26.29 -8.23 -2.91
N GLU A 177 27.20 -8.95 -3.57
CA GLU A 177 28.29 -8.36 -4.37
C GLU A 177 27.74 -7.63 -5.60
N GLN A 178 26.76 -8.22 -6.28
CA GLN A 178 26.11 -7.61 -7.44
C GLN A 178 25.32 -6.36 -7.04
N VAL A 179 24.63 -6.37 -5.90
CA VAL A 179 23.95 -5.21 -5.33
C VAL A 179 24.93 -4.07 -5.09
N LYS A 180 26.09 -4.35 -4.48
CA LYS A 180 27.10 -3.32 -4.19
C LYS A 180 27.52 -2.59 -5.47
N VAL A 181 27.81 -3.33 -6.54
CA VAL A 181 28.21 -2.71 -7.82
C VAL A 181 27.06 -1.96 -8.48
N LEU A 182 25.83 -2.48 -8.44
CA LEU A 182 24.66 -1.77 -8.96
C LEU A 182 24.45 -0.43 -8.24
N THR A 183 24.65 -0.39 -6.92
CA THR A 183 24.59 0.82 -6.11
C THR A 183 25.69 1.82 -6.48
N GLU A 184 26.92 1.35 -6.72
CA GLU A 184 28.02 2.21 -7.19
C GLU A 184 27.72 2.84 -8.57
N ILE A 185 27.16 2.06 -9.50
CA ILE A 185 26.74 2.55 -10.82
C ILE A 185 25.57 3.54 -10.70
N ALA A 186 24.57 3.23 -9.86
CA ALA A 186 23.45 4.12 -9.62
C ALA A 186 23.92 5.47 -9.06
N ALA A 187 24.84 5.46 -8.10
CA ALA A 187 25.47 6.66 -7.57
C ALA A 187 26.27 7.43 -8.65
N ALA A 188 26.96 6.74 -9.56
CA ALA A 188 27.69 7.37 -10.66
C ALA A 188 26.76 8.08 -11.68
N THR A 189 25.49 7.65 -11.77
CA THR A 189 24.44 8.30 -12.59
C THR A 189 23.60 9.33 -11.82
N ASP A 190 23.96 9.67 -10.57
CA ASP A 190 23.16 10.50 -9.66
C ASP A 190 21.70 9.98 -9.47
N ALA A 191 21.52 8.65 -9.54
CA ALA A 191 20.24 7.98 -9.34
C ALA A 191 19.95 7.71 -7.85
N GLN A 192 18.70 7.43 -7.53
CA GLN A 192 18.32 6.87 -6.22
C GLN A 192 18.92 5.47 -6.03
N GLU A 193 18.97 5.02 -4.77
CA GLU A 193 19.38 3.65 -4.45
C GLU A 193 18.53 2.63 -5.24
N PRO A 194 19.16 1.57 -5.79
CA PRO A 194 18.44 0.55 -6.54
C PRO A 194 17.34 -0.11 -5.71
N ARG A 195 16.15 -0.30 -6.30
CA ARG A 195 15.09 -1.10 -5.68
C ARG A 195 15.41 -2.57 -5.89
N LEU A 196 15.44 -3.35 -4.81
CA LEU A 196 15.79 -4.76 -4.85
C LEU A 196 14.56 -5.64 -4.73
N THR A 197 14.46 -6.65 -5.58
CA THR A 197 13.32 -7.58 -5.62
C THR A 197 13.81 -9.02 -5.63
N LYS A 198 13.05 -9.91 -4.99
CA LYS A 198 13.36 -11.35 -4.87
C LYS A 198 12.36 -12.21 -5.63
N THR A 199 11.12 -11.75 -5.74
CA THR A 199 10.02 -12.49 -6.39
C THR A 199 9.53 -11.79 -7.66
N SER A 200 8.89 -12.54 -8.56
CA SER A 200 8.27 -11.98 -9.77
C SER A 200 7.20 -10.93 -9.42
N GLY A 201 6.38 -11.20 -8.40
CA GLY A 201 5.35 -10.25 -7.94
C GLY A 201 5.92 -8.93 -7.44
N GLU A 202 6.99 -8.97 -6.63
CA GLU A 202 7.72 -7.77 -6.21
C GLU A 202 8.29 -7.01 -7.42
N LEU A 203 8.90 -7.71 -8.38
CA LEU A 203 9.44 -7.10 -9.59
C LEU A 203 8.35 -6.36 -10.39
N VAL A 204 7.20 -6.98 -10.61
CA VAL A 204 6.06 -6.35 -11.32
C VAL A 204 5.60 -5.09 -10.58
N THR A 205 5.41 -5.16 -9.26
CA THR A 205 4.97 -4.02 -8.45
C THR A 205 5.97 -2.88 -8.50
N THR A 206 7.25 -3.16 -8.21
CA THR A 206 8.33 -2.17 -8.26
C THR A 206 8.48 -1.55 -9.65
N MET A 207 8.40 -2.36 -10.72
CA MET A 207 8.50 -1.85 -12.08
C MET A 207 7.36 -0.90 -12.45
N LYS A 208 6.14 -1.17 -12.00
CA LYS A 208 5.00 -0.25 -12.19
C LYS A 208 5.24 1.06 -11.45
N GLU A 209 5.61 1.01 -10.18
CA GLU A 209 5.87 2.19 -9.35
C GLU A 209 6.99 3.07 -9.91
N ILE A 210 8.11 2.44 -10.26
CA ILE A 210 9.32 3.16 -10.67
C ILE A 210 9.24 3.69 -12.10
N SER A 211 8.28 3.25 -12.91
CA SER A 211 8.13 3.73 -14.29
C SER A 211 7.31 5.01 -14.39
N VAL A 212 6.46 5.32 -13.40
CA VAL A 212 5.57 6.50 -13.40
C VAL A 212 6.39 7.79 -13.15
N PRO A 213 6.11 8.91 -13.86
CA PRO A 213 6.73 10.21 -13.59
C PRO A 213 6.64 10.63 -12.12
N ALA A 214 7.72 11.16 -11.54
CA ALA A 214 7.76 11.46 -10.09
C ALA A 214 6.74 12.53 -9.66
N ASP A 215 6.28 13.33 -10.61
CA ASP A 215 5.22 14.33 -10.49
C ASP A 215 3.79 13.74 -10.63
N LEU A 216 3.67 12.57 -11.26
CA LEU A 216 2.42 11.79 -11.42
C LEU A 216 2.31 10.60 -10.47
N VAL A 217 3.42 10.16 -9.86
CA VAL A 217 3.40 9.51 -8.56
C VAL A 217 2.83 10.58 -7.66
N ALA A 218 1.50 10.61 -7.55
CA ALA A 218 0.74 11.54 -6.71
C ALA A 218 1.61 11.82 -5.51
N GLN A 219 2.02 13.11 -5.34
CA GLN A 219 2.83 13.62 -4.22
C GLN A 219 2.74 12.59 -3.13
N GLU A 220 3.82 11.86 -2.84
CA GLU A 220 3.82 10.79 -1.85
C GLU A 220 3.15 11.36 -0.60
N VAL A 221 1.82 11.21 -0.52
CA VAL A 221 1.01 11.70 0.57
C VAL A 221 1.44 10.65 1.55
N LYS A 222 2.42 11.00 2.40
CA LYS A 222 2.70 10.26 3.63
C LYS A 222 1.33 9.74 4.05
N PRO A 223 1.08 8.42 4.01
CA PRO A 223 -0.28 7.90 4.13
C PRO A 223 -0.87 8.62 5.31
N LEU A 224 -1.89 9.43 5.05
CA LEU A 224 -2.33 10.45 5.98
C LEU A 224 -2.66 9.66 7.24
N LYS A 225 -1.83 9.82 8.27
CA LYS A 225 -1.92 8.97 9.44
C LYS A 225 -3.32 9.17 9.97
N ALA A 226 -4.11 8.12 10.12
CA ALA A 226 -5.52 8.30 10.44
C ALA A 226 -5.66 9.17 11.70
N CYS A 227 -4.76 9.01 12.68
CA CYS A 227 -4.75 9.84 13.88
C CYS A 227 -4.52 11.35 13.62
N GLU A 228 -3.83 11.73 12.55
CA GLU A 228 -3.65 13.14 12.16
C GLU A 228 -4.95 13.76 11.60
N THR A 229 -5.93 12.94 11.22
CA THR A 229 -7.26 13.40 10.74
C THR A 229 -8.29 13.56 11.85
N VAL A 230 -7.93 13.21 13.09
CA VAL A 230 -8.86 13.22 14.22
C VAL A 230 -9.13 14.66 14.65
N THR A 231 -10.30 15.17 14.27
CA THR A 231 -10.81 16.46 14.76
C THR A 231 -12.26 16.34 15.18
N LEU A 232 -12.73 17.33 15.95
CA LEU A 232 -14.13 17.41 16.36
C LEU A 232 -15.05 17.46 15.14
N GLU A 233 -14.70 18.24 14.12
CA GLU A 233 -15.48 18.39 12.88
C GLU A 233 -15.61 17.08 12.11
N VAL A 234 -14.59 16.21 12.19
CA VAL A 234 -14.58 14.90 11.52
C VAL A 234 -15.42 13.88 12.29
N LEU A 235 -15.27 13.79 13.62
CA LEU A 235 -15.91 12.72 14.40
C LEU A 235 -17.31 13.08 14.91
N GLN A 236 -17.59 14.35 15.22
CA GLN A 236 -18.88 14.78 15.80
C GLN A 236 -20.10 14.41 14.94
N PRO A 237 -20.05 14.49 13.58
CA PRO A 237 -21.18 14.09 12.73
C PRO A 237 -21.46 12.59 12.72
N LEU A 238 -20.46 11.77 13.08
CA LEU A 238 -20.54 10.31 13.07
C LEU A 238 -21.15 9.74 14.35
N HIS A 239 -21.15 10.53 15.43
CA HIS A 239 -21.66 10.10 16.74
C HIS A 239 -23.20 10.17 16.79
N PRO A 240 -23.91 9.04 16.95
CA PRO A 240 -25.37 9.02 16.86
C PRO A 240 -26.09 9.44 18.16
N VAL A 241 -25.38 9.49 19.30
CA VAL A 241 -26.01 9.70 20.62
C VAL A 241 -26.48 11.15 20.76
N LYS A 242 -27.75 11.27 21.15
CA LYS A 242 -28.43 12.55 21.41
C LYS A 242 -29.06 12.52 22.80
N ASP A 243 -29.24 13.70 23.37
CA ASP A 243 -30.00 13.87 24.61
C ASP A 243 -31.52 13.68 24.39
N ASP A 244 -32.30 13.75 25.48
CA ASP A 244 -33.77 13.69 25.44
C ASP A 244 -34.40 14.82 24.59
N GLN A 245 -33.65 15.90 24.33
CA GLN A 245 -34.05 17.05 23.51
C GLN A 245 -33.51 16.95 22.07
N GLN A 246 -33.00 15.78 21.65
CA GLN A 246 -32.42 15.52 20.32
C GLN A 246 -31.17 16.35 19.97
N ARG A 247 -30.50 16.93 20.96
CA ARG A 247 -29.21 17.61 20.80
C ARG A 247 -28.07 16.58 20.81
N PRO A 248 -27.10 16.69 19.89
CA PRO A 248 -25.98 15.76 19.85
C PRO A 248 -25.13 15.88 21.11
N ALA A 249 -24.67 14.75 21.64
CA ALA A 249 -23.67 14.75 22.70
C ALA A 249 -22.34 15.30 22.16
N LEU A 250 -21.72 16.22 22.90
CA LEU A 250 -20.49 16.89 22.51
C LEU A 250 -19.29 15.98 22.79
N LEU A 251 -18.50 15.68 21.76
CA LEU A 251 -17.25 14.94 21.91
C LEU A 251 -16.15 15.85 22.47
N THR A 252 -15.34 15.28 23.35
CA THR A 252 -14.21 15.90 24.02
C THR A 252 -13.10 14.85 24.17
N GLU A 253 -11.86 15.27 24.41
CA GLU A 253 -10.73 14.38 24.78
C GLU A 253 -10.52 13.19 23.82
N PHE A 254 -9.79 13.41 22.72
CA PHE A 254 -9.51 12.38 21.73
C PHE A 254 -8.17 11.69 22.01
N ASP A 255 -8.17 10.36 22.15
CA ASP A 255 -6.97 9.53 22.26
C ASP A 255 -6.93 8.50 21.13
N CYS A 256 -6.00 8.70 20.19
CA CYS A 256 -5.88 7.87 19.00
C CYS A 256 -4.72 6.87 19.11
N GLN A 257 -4.97 5.61 18.78
CA GLN A 257 -4.01 4.52 18.87
C GLN A 257 -3.93 3.73 17.57
N GLN A 258 -2.71 3.27 17.25
CA GLN A 258 -2.38 2.41 16.11
C GLN A 258 -2.81 2.95 14.73
N ASP A 259 -2.98 4.28 14.58
CA ASP A 259 -3.52 4.89 13.35
C ASP A 259 -4.83 4.23 12.88
N ARG A 260 -5.64 3.75 13.83
CA ARG A 260 -6.86 3.01 13.53
C ARG A 260 -8.00 3.24 14.51
N TYR A 261 -7.73 3.42 15.80
CA TYR A 261 -8.80 3.51 16.79
C TYR A 261 -8.74 4.84 17.54
N VAL A 262 -9.90 5.42 17.83
CA VAL A 262 -10.01 6.63 18.65
C VAL A 262 -10.98 6.38 19.78
N LEU A 263 -10.54 6.68 20.99
CA LEU A 263 -11.39 6.81 22.16
C LEU A 263 -11.64 8.30 22.42
N ALA A 264 -12.91 8.69 22.48
CA ALA A 264 -13.35 10.04 22.84
C ALA A 264 -14.23 10.01 24.10
N GLN A 265 -14.45 11.16 24.72
CA GLN A 265 -15.42 11.35 25.81
C GLN A 265 -16.61 12.18 25.32
N ALA A 266 -17.83 11.67 25.46
CA ALA A 266 -19.05 12.39 25.13
C ALA A 266 -19.73 12.99 26.36
N LYS A 267 -20.25 14.22 26.19
CA LYS A 267 -21.05 14.94 27.21
C LYS A 267 -22.42 15.28 26.63
N ILE A 268 -23.48 14.82 27.28
CA ILE A 268 -24.88 15.12 26.90
C ILE A 268 -25.25 16.47 27.50
N ALA A 269 -25.72 17.47 26.76
CA ALA A 269 -26.34 18.66 27.39
C ALA A 269 -27.80 18.34 27.76
N PRO A 270 -28.43 18.95 28.78
CA PRO A 270 -27.86 19.72 29.87
C PRO A 270 -27.56 18.70 30.99
N SER A 271 -26.56 17.82 30.82
CA SER A 271 -26.34 16.73 31.77
C SER A 271 -25.97 17.24 33.15
N ILE A 272 -26.32 16.40 34.11
CA ILE A 272 -25.74 16.33 35.44
C ILE A 272 -24.22 16.63 35.33
N PRO A 273 -23.73 17.70 35.97
CA PRO A 273 -22.33 18.07 35.91
C PRO A 273 -21.43 16.88 36.27
N GLY A 274 -20.46 16.58 35.39
CA GLY A 274 -19.46 15.52 35.62
C GLY A 274 -19.78 14.15 35.03
N VAL A 275 -20.91 13.99 34.33
CA VAL A 275 -21.23 12.72 33.65
C VAL A 275 -20.75 12.78 32.19
N SER A 276 -19.71 11.99 31.89
CA SER A 276 -19.24 11.69 30.53
C SER A 276 -19.17 10.18 30.33
N PHE A 277 -19.35 9.74 29.09
CA PHE A 277 -19.18 8.34 28.70
C PHE A 277 -18.21 8.25 27.52
N PRO A 278 -17.46 7.13 27.42
CA PRO A 278 -16.55 6.94 26.32
C PRO A 278 -17.29 6.64 25.00
N VAL A 279 -16.66 7.02 23.89
CA VAL A 279 -17.12 6.78 22.52
C VAL A 279 -15.97 6.25 21.69
N LEU A 280 -16.19 5.14 21.01
CA LEU A 280 -15.18 4.46 20.20
C LEU A 280 -15.43 4.69 18.70
N PHE A 281 -14.36 5.04 17.99
CA PHE A 281 -14.32 5.11 16.54
C PHE A 281 -13.22 4.21 15.97
N GLU A 282 -13.45 3.68 14.78
CA GLU A 282 -12.50 2.90 14.00
C GLU A 282 -12.31 3.50 12.61
N PHE A 283 -11.05 3.62 12.18
CA PHE A 283 -10.69 3.98 10.82
C PHE A 283 -10.60 2.73 9.95
N ARG A 284 -11.49 2.63 8.97
CA ARG A 284 -11.52 1.57 7.96
C ARG A 284 -12.03 2.13 6.64
N ASP A 285 -11.67 1.50 5.53
CA ASP A 285 -12.11 1.94 4.20
C ASP A 285 -11.86 3.43 3.90
N GLN A 286 -10.75 3.97 4.43
CA GLN A 286 -10.35 5.38 4.32
C GLN A 286 -11.30 6.40 5.01
N ALA A 287 -12.11 5.96 5.96
CA ALA A 287 -12.99 6.83 6.74
C ALA A 287 -13.07 6.40 8.22
N TRP A 288 -13.45 7.34 9.08
CA TRP A 288 -13.80 7.05 10.46
C TRP A 288 -15.24 6.52 10.55
N HIS A 289 -15.44 5.51 11.38
CA HIS A 289 -16.72 4.90 11.67
C HIS A 289 -16.96 4.88 13.18
N PHE A 290 -18.18 5.22 13.59
CA PHE A 290 -18.65 4.98 14.94
C PHE A 290 -18.73 3.47 15.21
N VAL A 291 -18.23 3.03 16.36
CA VAL A 291 -18.26 1.63 16.79
C VAL A 291 -19.24 1.46 17.94
N ASP A 292 -19.00 2.16 19.04
CA ASP A 292 -19.77 1.99 20.29
C ASP A 292 -19.73 3.26 21.16
N ALA A 293 -20.70 3.41 22.06
CA ALA A 293 -20.73 4.45 23.08
C ALA A 293 -21.55 3.98 24.30
N ASP A 294 -20.85 3.56 25.35
CA ASP A 294 -21.46 3.12 26.61
C ASP A 294 -20.46 3.30 27.77
N TYR A 295 -20.94 3.32 29.01
CA TYR A 295 -20.08 3.29 30.21
C TYR A 295 -19.34 1.96 30.34
N GLU A 296 -19.96 0.87 29.86
CA GLU A 296 -19.39 -0.47 29.82
C GLU A 296 -19.21 -0.91 28.35
N MET A 297 -18.20 -0.35 27.68
CA MET A 297 -17.94 -0.68 26.27
C MET A 297 -17.59 -2.14 26.07
N SER A 298 -18.12 -2.73 24.99
CA SER A 298 -17.63 -4.02 24.53
C SER A 298 -16.20 -3.90 24.01
N CYS A 299 -15.37 -4.93 24.24
CA CYS A 299 -14.04 -4.99 23.64
C CYS A 299 -14.10 -5.07 22.11
N GLY A 300 -15.13 -5.70 21.55
CA GLY A 300 -15.29 -5.88 20.11
C GLY A 300 -14.04 -6.48 19.44
N ASP A 301 -13.75 -5.98 18.24
CA ASP A 301 -12.54 -6.30 17.47
C ASP A 301 -11.30 -5.47 17.89
N VAL A 302 -11.42 -4.59 18.90
CA VAL A 302 -10.31 -3.72 19.33
C VAL A 302 -9.29 -4.54 20.14
N PRO A 303 -7.99 -4.55 19.77
CA PRO A 303 -6.97 -5.29 20.50
C PRO A 303 -6.86 -4.87 21.97
N LEU A 304 -6.66 -5.82 22.87
CA LEU A 304 -6.52 -5.57 24.31
C LEU A 304 -5.36 -4.62 24.66
N GLU A 305 -4.32 -4.58 23.83
CA GLU A 305 -3.20 -3.65 23.98
C GLU A 305 -3.61 -2.19 23.78
N VAL A 306 -4.59 -1.94 22.90
CA VAL A 306 -5.13 -0.59 22.66
C VAL A 306 -5.94 -0.14 23.87
N TRP A 307 -6.80 -1.01 24.39
CA TRP A 307 -7.53 -0.78 25.64
C TRP A 307 -6.60 -0.43 26.80
N LYS A 308 -5.52 -1.19 26.93
CA LYS A 308 -4.48 -0.96 27.94
C LYS A 308 -3.77 0.38 27.76
N GLN A 309 -3.51 0.82 26.53
CA GLN A 309 -2.88 2.11 26.23
C GLN A 309 -3.77 3.29 26.66
N TRP A 310 -5.08 3.18 26.45
CA TRP A 310 -6.05 4.17 26.93
C TRP A 310 -6.24 4.16 28.45
N GLY A 311 -5.76 3.13 29.15
CA GLY A 311 -6.09 2.92 30.56
C GLY A 311 -7.59 2.68 30.78
N ALA A 312 -8.31 2.23 29.75
CA ALA A 312 -9.73 1.96 29.78
C ALA A 312 -9.98 0.44 29.88
N GLY A 313 -11.02 0.06 30.62
CA GLY A 313 -11.53 -1.31 30.63
C GLY A 313 -12.53 -1.51 29.49
N CYS A 314 -12.67 -2.75 29.04
CA CYS A 314 -13.75 -3.18 28.17
C CYS A 314 -14.32 -4.50 28.69
N VAL A 315 -15.58 -4.77 28.35
CA VAL A 315 -16.25 -6.04 28.64
C VAL A 315 -16.09 -6.95 27.42
N PRO A 316 -15.53 -8.16 27.56
CA PRO A 316 -15.42 -9.08 26.44
C PRO A 316 -16.80 -9.40 25.85
N ASP A 317 -16.88 -9.55 24.53
CA ASP A 317 -18.12 -9.99 23.90
C ASP A 317 -18.53 -11.37 24.43
N PRO A 318 -19.83 -11.58 24.76
CA PRO A 318 -20.30 -12.87 25.20
C PRO A 318 -20.02 -13.96 24.17
N ILE A 319 -19.22 -14.96 24.55
CA ILE A 319 -18.94 -16.10 23.67
C ILE A 319 -20.12 -17.06 23.77
N VAL A 320 -20.90 -17.19 22.69
CA VAL A 320 -22.02 -18.14 22.65
C VAL A 320 -21.48 -19.56 22.50
N CYS A 321 -21.65 -20.34 23.55
CA CYS A 321 -21.14 -21.70 23.66
C CYS A 321 -22.16 -22.76 23.25
N ARG A 322 -23.45 -22.45 23.36
CA ARG A 322 -24.56 -23.28 22.90
C ARG A 322 -25.70 -22.37 22.41
N GLU A 323 -26.28 -22.70 21.26
CA GLU A 323 -27.43 -22.00 20.68
C GLU A 323 -28.77 -22.71 20.98
N GLY A 324 -29.89 -22.00 20.87
CA GLY A 324 -31.25 -22.56 20.97
C GLY A 324 -31.97 -22.36 22.32
N GLN A 325 -32.89 -23.27 22.67
CA GLN A 325 -33.77 -23.14 23.86
C GLN A 325 -33.01 -23.10 25.19
N ALA A 326 -31.77 -23.59 25.22
CA ALA A 326 -30.86 -23.52 26.35
C ALA A 326 -29.57 -22.81 25.93
N ARG A 327 -29.70 -21.60 25.37
CA ARG A 327 -28.54 -20.77 25.01
C ARG A 327 -27.62 -20.62 26.23
N VAL A 328 -26.33 -20.85 26.01
CA VAL A 328 -25.29 -20.67 27.02
C VAL A 328 -24.25 -19.73 26.45
N ALA A 329 -23.95 -18.64 27.15
CA ALA A 329 -22.90 -17.71 26.76
C ALA A 329 -21.92 -17.50 27.92
N ASP A 330 -20.62 -17.57 27.64
CA ASP A 330 -19.58 -17.07 28.54
C ASP A 330 -19.49 -15.56 28.37
N VAL A 331 -20.21 -14.83 29.23
CA VAL A 331 -20.27 -13.36 29.21
C VAL A 331 -18.92 -12.75 29.56
N SER A 332 -18.11 -13.45 30.33
CA SER A 332 -16.82 -12.94 30.78
C SER A 332 -15.67 -13.22 29.82
N GLY A 333 -15.87 -14.10 28.82
CA GLY A 333 -14.83 -14.62 27.94
C GLY A 333 -13.71 -15.39 28.64
N ARG A 334 -13.86 -15.72 29.94
CA ARG A 334 -12.81 -16.27 30.82
C ARG A 334 -13.11 -17.67 31.33
N VAL A 335 -14.32 -18.19 31.08
CA VAL A 335 -14.76 -19.51 31.54
C VAL A 335 -14.41 -20.58 30.49
N GLY A 336 -14.58 -20.23 29.22
CA GLY A 336 -14.46 -21.16 28.10
C GLY A 336 -15.69 -22.06 27.96
N CYS A 337 -15.99 -22.47 26.73
CA CYS A 337 -17.29 -23.07 26.43
C CYS A 337 -17.57 -24.42 27.09
N THR A 338 -16.55 -25.25 27.30
CA THR A 338 -16.74 -26.53 28.00
C THR A 338 -17.24 -26.32 29.43
N ALA A 339 -16.59 -25.43 30.19
CA ALA A 339 -16.97 -25.15 31.57
C ALA A 339 -18.30 -24.36 31.64
N ALA A 340 -18.54 -23.47 30.69
CA ALA A 340 -19.82 -22.75 30.60
C ALA A 340 -21.01 -23.69 30.36
N ILE A 341 -20.86 -24.68 29.47
CA ILE A 341 -21.89 -25.70 29.22
C ILE A 341 -22.04 -26.61 30.44
N GLU A 342 -20.95 -27.04 31.06
CA GLU A 342 -20.98 -27.91 32.23
C GLU A 342 -21.77 -27.27 33.39
N VAL A 343 -21.45 -26.02 33.74
CA VAL A 343 -22.17 -25.32 34.82
C VAL A 343 -23.64 -25.13 34.47
N ALA A 344 -23.96 -24.87 33.20
CA ALA A 344 -25.34 -24.74 32.75
C ALA A 344 -26.13 -26.04 32.87
N ASP A 345 -25.54 -27.17 32.49
CA ASP A 345 -26.18 -28.48 32.56
C ASP A 345 -26.34 -28.94 34.02
N ARG A 346 -25.36 -28.66 34.88
CA ARG A 346 -25.46 -28.91 36.33
C ARG A 346 -26.56 -28.08 36.98
N TYR A 347 -26.67 -26.80 36.63
CA TYR A 347 -27.75 -25.95 37.11
C TYR A 347 -29.13 -26.50 36.67
N GLN A 348 -29.29 -26.85 35.40
CA GLN A 348 -30.55 -27.39 34.89
C GLN A 348 -30.92 -28.73 35.56
N ALA A 349 -29.93 -29.59 35.83
CA ALA A 349 -30.14 -30.82 36.58
C ALA A 349 -30.62 -30.54 38.02
N ALA A 350 -30.04 -29.53 38.69
CA ALA A 350 -30.46 -29.12 40.03
C ALA A 350 -31.89 -28.57 40.07
N VAL A 351 -32.27 -27.75 39.08
CA VAL A 351 -33.67 -27.29 38.91
C VAL A 351 -34.61 -28.48 38.76
N ASN A 352 -34.29 -29.43 37.87
CA ASN A 352 -35.14 -30.61 37.64
C ASN A 352 -35.24 -31.51 38.88
N ALA A 353 -34.22 -31.52 39.74
CA ALA A 353 -34.19 -32.27 40.98
C ALA A 353 -34.85 -31.53 42.16
N GLY A 354 -35.35 -30.29 41.96
CA GLY A 354 -35.93 -29.48 43.04
C GLY A 354 -34.90 -29.01 44.08
N GLN A 355 -33.63 -28.87 43.68
CA GLN A 355 -32.51 -28.49 44.55
C GLN A 355 -32.21 -26.98 44.54
N THR A 356 -33.08 -26.16 43.96
CA THR A 356 -32.94 -24.70 43.93
C THR A 356 -33.86 -24.05 44.95
N ASP A 357 -33.36 -23.06 45.68
CA ASP A 357 -34.11 -22.43 46.76
C ASP A 357 -34.92 -21.20 46.29
N GLY A 358 -36.20 -21.18 46.65
CA GLY A 358 -37.09 -20.02 46.56
C GLY A 358 -37.49 -19.59 45.14
N GLU A 359 -38.24 -18.48 45.05
CA GLU A 359 -38.69 -17.89 43.78
C GLU A 359 -37.53 -17.38 42.91
N SER A 360 -36.37 -17.10 43.52
CA SER A 360 -35.14 -16.67 42.84
C SER A 360 -34.33 -17.83 42.24
N MET A 361 -34.75 -19.08 42.46
CA MET A 361 -34.09 -20.32 42.01
C MET A 361 -32.57 -20.31 42.19
N ILE A 362 -32.14 -19.95 43.40
CA ILE A 362 -30.71 -19.85 43.74
C ILE A 362 -30.12 -21.27 43.82
N TRP A 363 -28.95 -21.44 43.21
CA TRP A 363 -28.18 -22.68 43.28
C TRP A 363 -26.72 -22.37 43.55
N ILE A 364 -26.15 -23.02 44.55
CA ILE A 364 -24.74 -22.89 44.91
C ILE A 364 -24.11 -24.27 44.85
N SER A 365 -23.03 -24.43 44.07
CA SER A 365 -22.35 -25.71 43.93
C SER A 365 -20.86 -25.54 43.67
N GLY A 366 -20.06 -25.87 44.68
CA GLY A 366 -18.62 -25.67 44.63
C GLY A 366 -18.28 -24.19 44.49
N GLU A 367 -17.61 -23.84 43.39
CA GLU A 367 -17.18 -22.48 43.07
C GLU A 367 -18.23 -21.64 42.33
N TRP A 368 -19.43 -22.16 42.08
CA TRP A 368 -20.46 -21.47 41.29
C TRP A 368 -21.67 -21.08 42.13
N ALA A 369 -22.12 -19.84 41.94
CA ALA A 369 -23.40 -19.35 42.42
C ALA A 369 -24.25 -18.91 41.23
N CYS A 370 -25.39 -19.57 41.02
CA CYS A 370 -26.34 -19.25 39.96
C CYS A 370 -27.63 -18.68 40.55
N SER A 371 -28.15 -17.63 39.93
CA SER A 371 -29.41 -17.01 40.33
C SER A 371 -30.18 -16.48 39.12
N ARG A 372 -31.51 -16.56 39.17
CA ARG A 372 -32.37 -15.87 38.23
C ARG A 372 -32.68 -14.48 38.77
N GLN A 373 -32.47 -13.44 37.97
CA GLN A 373 -32.93 -12.09 38.35
C GLN A 373 -34.47 -12.07 38.38
N VAL A 374 -35.03 -11.35 39.36
CA VAL A 374 -36.49 -11.31 39.63
C VAL A 374 -37.29 -10.77 38.43
N LEU A 375 -36.65 -10.03 37.51
CA LEU A 375 -37.29 -9.36 36.38
C LEU A 375 -37.06 -10.02 35.01
N GLY A 376 -36.82 -11.33 34.97
CA GLY A 376 -36.81 -12.13 33.73
C GLY A 376 -35.42 -12.64 33.32
N PRO A 377 -35.34 -13.40 32.21
CA PRO A 377 -34.07 -13.88 31.68
C PRO A 377 -33.12 -12.71 31.38
N PRO A 378 -31.81 -12.96 31.45
CA PRO A 378 -31.21 -14.28 31.54
C PRO A 378 -30.82 -14.74 32.96
N LEU A 379 -30.67 -16.06 33.14
CA LEU A 379 -30.09 -16.61 34.36
C LEU A 379 -28.57 -16.41 34.33
N GLN A 380 -27.99 -15.98 35.45
CA GLN A 380 -26.55 -15.76 35.56
C GLN A 380 -25.92 -16.69 36.59
N CYS A 381 -24.84 -17.34 36.19
CA CYS A 381 -23.95 -18.11 37.05
C CYS A 381 -22.63 -17.35 37.18
N THR A 382 -22.23 -17.05 38.42
CA THR A 382 -20.99 -16.35 38.74
C THR A 382 -20.06 -17.29 39.49
N ARG A 383 -18.81 -17.36 39.05
CA ARG A 383 -17.75 -18.08 39.73
C ARG A 383 -17.22 -17.26 40.91
N THR A 384 -17.19 -17.83 42.10
CA THR A 384 -16.95 -17.09 43.35
C THR A 384 -15.50 -16.63 43.51
N ASP A 385 -14.54 -17.27 42.85
CA ASP A 385 -13.11 -16.99 42.96
C ASP A 385 -12.67 -15.75 42.16
N ASN A 386 -13.22 -15.55 40.97
CA ASN A 386 -12.77 -14.53 40.02
C ASN A 386 -13.90 -13.73 39.36
N GLY A 387 -15.15 -14.00 39.74
CA GLY A 387 -16.33 -13.31 39.21
C GLY A 387 -16.62 -13.62 37.74
N ALA A 388 -16.09 -14.70 37.17
CA ALA A 388 -16.40 -15.08 35.80
C ALA A 388 -17.90 -15.44 35.67
N GLN A 389 -18.51 -15.06 34.56
CA GLN A 389 -19.97 -15.09 34.40
C GLN A 389 -20.39 -15.93 33.20
N VAL A 390 -21.40 -16.77 33.42
CA VAL A 390 -22.08 -17.56 32.39
C VAL A 390 -23.56 -17.20 32.40
N GLU A 391 -24.09 -16.93 31.22
CA GLU A 391 -25.48 -16.62 30.99
C GLU A 391 -26.22 -17.81 30.40
N ILE A 392 -27.39 -18.14 30.94
CA ILE A 392 -28.20 -19.30 30.54
C ILE A 392 -29.62 -18.85 30.23
N GLY A 393 -30.13 -19.26 29.06
CA GLY A 393 -31.48 -18.99 28.59
C GLY A 393 -31.53 -18.01 27.42
N ALA A 394 -32.75 -17.74 26.94
CA ALA A 394 -32.97 -16.86 25.79
C ALA A 394 -32.62 -15.40 26.13
N ARG A 395 -31.95 -14.72 25.19
CA ARG A 395 -31.99 -13.26 25.07
C ARG A 395 -33.12 -12.88 24.12
#